data_AF-A0AAN5CVI8-F1
#
_entry.id   AF-A0AAN5CVI8-F1
#
_cell.length_a   1.000
_cell.length_b   1.000
_cell.length_c   1.000
_cell.angle_alpha   90.00
_cell.angle_beta   90.00
_cell.angle_gamma   90.00
#
_symmetry.space_group_name_H-M   'P 1'
#
loop_
_entity.id
_entity.type
_entity.pdbx_description
1 polymer ?
#
loop_
_entity_poly.entity_id
_entity_poly.type
_entity_poly.pdbx_seq_one_letter_code
_entity_poly.pdbx_strand_id
1 'polypeptide(L)'
;FQNRRFLASRMEQVRKYGSAVNKLYREEGVASTKAAAYRAKIRETIASLCSSDHSIDRDELLECMWQLAYYPVARGAQMDDHLRLVLCLLAGELQLMTPPSAVIFVYVGDLHRYQQSALSLRLARLYYTRAVMEDPEAARPLNQLSIMMDPLPALRCLLHAASCCKKFRATERNLEGRLSKLKESPSSSPSLIRLATLIEAAMTEKKTEEEPYKTAAKEWTESLKEFAKEMRGGKKKGQSPSAPQPVRNGVQQVQQGEEKKEKDTLLLLHCLSIAAGVAHPSNSSALIDLIQSSLRILLEREKEEEEEEVIKIGRRRRSASDSEEEERRVVRGRRRRDSEEDEDEEDLPGKGKKKEKDDSMPAAASPSLLVALSISLEWIQRVDERRTGGDQRYAPTKVIKGKMKLEQIVNMTLQRLNEMEGMTERVECLLDADLARKSLVEWRVVERMEGEEGDERAIEWIALWTASIVREEEGSIQQSPSGFVPRSDHSIMRKMAALHMNAQSNKNERPLSVVLQANVLERRLGKIRSLADRSHLIWYVPASELARLDETKSASKAARDALRFIETEQHTRVRVLPTGGIAEALARATAENAPTALLSLDTVKDAESLPPHTKCLHVDSFTHSYK
;
A
#
# COMPACT_ATOMS: atom_id res chain seq x y z
N PHE A 1 10.67 7.70 -38.76
CA PHE A 1 12.01 8.24 -39.12
C PHE A 1 12.07 9.77 -39.11
N GLN A 2 11.11 10.50 -39.69
CA GLN A 2 11.11 11.98 -39.69
C GLN A 2 11.04 12.58 -38.27
N ASN A 3 10.18 12.07 -37.38
CA ASN A 3 10.11 12.53 -35.98
C ASN A 3 11.43 12.35 -35.21
N ARG A 4 12.16 11.25 -35.44
CA ARG A 4 13.48 11.03 -34.80
C ARG A 4 14.54 12.04 -35.24
N ARG A 5 14.54 12.45 -36.52
CA ARG A 5 15.46 13.49 -37.01
C ARG A 5 15.11 14.87 -36.45
N PHE A 6 13.81 15.18 -36.39
CA PHE A 6 13.34 16.43 -35.79
C PHE A 6 13.72 16.52 -34.31
N LEU A 7 13.49 15.44 -33.54
CA LEU A 7 13.89 15.34 -32.14
C LEU A 7 15.40 15.54 -31.95
N ALA A 8 16.21 14.82 -32.72
CA ALA A 8 17.66 14.90 -32.63
C ALA A 8 18.17 16.32 -32.92
N SER A 9 17.59 17.00 -33.92
CA SER A 9 17.94 18.39 -34.26
C SER A 9 17.62 19.36 -33.11
N ARG A 10 16.52 19.15 -32.40
CA ARG A 10 16.10 20.04 -31.30
C ARG A 10 16.84 19.75 -29.99
N MET A 11 17.14 18.49 -29.70
CA MET A 11 18.07 18.11 -28.63
C MET A 11 19.44 18.77 -28.83
N GLU A 12 19.93 18.76 -30.07
CA GLU A 12 21.20 19.40 -30.41
C GLU A 12 21.15 20.92 -30.21
N GLN A 13 19.99 21.54 -30.49
CA GLN A 13 19.77 22.96 -30.22
C GLN A 13 19.82 23.27 -28.71
N VAL A 14 19.19 22.45 -27.85
CA VAL A 14 19.28 22.59 -26.39
C VAL A 14 20.72 22.47 -25.91
N ARG A 15 21.48 21.48 -26.40
CA ARG A 15 22.90 21.32 -26.07
C ARG A 15 23.74 22.50 -26.51
N LYS A 16 23.54 22.98 -27.74
CA LYS A 16 24.25 24.14 -28.28
C LYS A 16 24.03 25.39 -27.43
N TYR A 17 22.79 25.66 -27.03
CA TYR A 17 22.48 26.78 -26.14
C TYR A 17 23.06 26.57 -24.73
N GLY A 18 22.98 25.37 -24.18
CA GLY A 18 23.57 25.04 -22.88
C GLY A 18 25.09 25.22 -22.85
N SER A 19 25.80 24.79 -23.90
CA SER A 19 27.24 25.02 -24.06
C SER A 19 27.57 26.51 -24.16
N ALA A 20 26.73 27.31 -24.84
CA ALA A 20 26.89 28.76 -24.90
C ALA A 20 26.73 29.41 -23.52
N VAL A 21 25.74 28.97 -22.73
CA VAL A 21 25.56 29.43 -21.34
C VAL A 21 26.82 29.15 -20.50
N ASN A 22 27.36 27.93 -20.55
CA ASN A 22 28.57 27.57 -19.82
C ASN A 22 29.82 28.35 -20.26
N LYS A 23 29.90 28.72 -21.55
CA LYS A 23 30.96 29.61 -22.03
C LYS A 23 30.80 31.00 -21.43
N LEU A 24 29.60 31.56 -21.48
CA LEU A 24 29.30 32.90 -20.94
C LEU A 24 29.49 32.99 -19.43
N TYR A 25 29.20 31.93 -18.67
CA TYR A 25 29.50 31.91 -17.22
C TYR A 25 31.00 32.07 -16.93
N ARG A 26 31.86 31.56 -17.80
CA ARG A 26 33.33 31.69 -17.66
C ARG A 26 33.84 33.05 -18.13
N GLU A 27 33.20 33.64 -19.13
CA GLU A 27 33.65 34.89 -19.77
C GLU A 27 33.06 36.15 -19.12
N GLU A 28 31.77 36.11 -18.79
CA GLU A 28 30.98 37.26 -18.32
C GLU A 28 30.43 37.07 -16.90
N GLY A 29 30.59 35.87 -16.31
CA GLY A 29 30.05 35.53 -15.00
C GLY A 29 28.60 35.02 -15.01
N VAL A 30 28.14 34.55 -13.86
CA VAL A 30 26.83 33.89 -13.70
C VAL A 30 25.63 34.83 -13.89
N ALA A 31 25.83 36.13 -13.68
CA ALA A 31 24.83 37.19 -13.88
C ALA A 31 24.74 37.70 -15.33
N SER A 32 25.42 37.07 -16.29
CA SER A 32 25.36 37.46 -17.71
C SER A 32 23.92 37.48 -18.25
N THR A 33 23.51 38.63 -18.78
CA THR A 33 22.20 38.80 -19.45
C THR A 33 22.11 37.98 -20.74
N LYS A 34 23.24 37.77 -21.44
CA LYS A 34 23.31 36.88 -22.59
C LYS A 34 23.09 35.43 -22.19
N ALA A 35 23.68 34.99 -21.07
CA ALA A 35 23.43 33.65 -20.54
C ALA A 35 21.95 33.47 -20.18
N ALA A 36 21.33 34.46 -19.54
CA ALA A 36 19.89 34.46 -19.26
C ALA A 36 19.02 34.34 -20.53
N ALA A 37 19.36 35.07 -21.59
CA ALA A 37 18.66 34.97 -22.88
C ALA A 37 18.78 33.56 -23.52
N TYR A 38 19.94 32.91 -23.40
CA TYR A 38 20.08 31.52 -23.86
C TYR A 38 19.28 30.54 -22.99
N ARG A 39 19.21 30.73 -21.66
CA ARG A 39 18.35 29.92 -20.81
C ARG A 39 16.87 30.05 -21.19
N ALA A 40 16.40 31.26 -21.49
CA ALA A 40 15.04 31.48 -22.00
C ALA A 40 14.78 30.69 -23.29
N LYS A 41 15.70 30.74 -24.26
CA LYS A 41 15.61 29.96 -25.50
C LYS A 41 15.59 28.45 -25.27
N ILE A 42 16.35 27.95 -24.30
CA ILE A 42 16.31 26.52 -23.92
C ILE A 42 14.91 26.15 -23.40
N ARG A 43 14.36 26.94 -22.47
CA ARG A 43 13.02 26.72 -21.90
C ARG A 43 11.92 26.73 -22.97
N GLU A 44 11.94 27.73 -23.85
CA GLU A 44 11.00 27.83 -24.99
C GLU A 44 11.11 26.62 -25.92
N THR A 45 12.33 26.18 -26.22
CA THR A 45 12.55 25.00 -27.07
C THR A 45 11.98 23.74 -26.42
N ILE A 46 12.20 23.54 -25.12
CA ILE A 46 11.65 22.39 -24.38
C ILE A 46 10.12 22.44 -24.33
N ALA A 47 9.53 23.61 -24.03
CA ALA A 47 8.07 23.78 -23.99
C ALA A 47 7.43 23.48 -25.35
N SER A 48 8.03 23.99 -26.44
CA SER A 48 7.59 23.71 -27.81
C SER A 48 7.67 22.22 -28.15
N LEU A 49 8.77 21.55 -27.77
CA LEU A 49 8.94 20.10 -27.97
C LEU A 49 7.86 19.29 -27.25
N CYS A 50 7.67 19.53 -25.95
CA CYS A 50 6.71 18.81 -25.12
C CYS A 50 5.26 19.01 -25.59
N SER A 51 4.96 20.16 -26.20
CA SER A 51 3.64 20.44 -26.77
C SER A 51 3.42 19.76 -28.12
N SER A 52 4.49 19.46 -28.86
CA SER A 52 4.42 18.91 -30.23
C SER A 52 4.44 17.38 -30.30
N ASP A 53 5.04 16.71 -29.32
CA ASP A 53 5.20 15.25 -29.33
C ASP A 53 5.23 14.68 -27.90
N HIS A 54 4.18 13.96 -27.53
CA HIS A 54 4.04 13.34 -26.20
C HIS A 54 4.91 12.08 -26.01
N SER A 55 5.57 11.58 -27.06
CA SER A 55 6.51 10.46 -26.96
C SER A 55 7.90 10.86 -26.47
N ILE A 56 8.15 12.16 -26.33
CA ILE A 56 9.42 12.71 -25.86
C ILE A 56 9.51 12.54 -24.35
N ASP A 57 10.62 11.95 -23.89
CA ASP A 57 10.97 11.97 -22.48
C ASP A 57 11.35 13.39 -22.06
N ARG A 58 10.37 14.09 -21.49
CA ARG A 58 10.53 15.45 -20.97
C ARG A 58 11.60 15.51 -19.88
N ASP A 59 11.75 14.46 -19.07
CA ASP A 59 12.67 14.48 -17.93
C ASP A 59 14.12 14.43 -18.42
N GLU A 60 14.41 13.73 -19.53
CA GLU A 60 15.74 13.75 -20.16
C GLU A 60 16.12 15.14 -20.66
N LEU A 61 15.18 15.86 -21.29
CA LEU A 61 15.37 17.24 -21.74
C LEU A 61 15.65 18.19 -20.58
N LEU A 62 14.86 18.06 -19.51
CA LEU A 62 15.00 18.86 -18.31
C LEU A 62 16.34 18.60 -17.61
N GLU A 63 16.81 17.35 -17.56
CA GLU A 63 18.12 17.00 -17.02
C GLU A 63 19.25 17.58 -17.85
N CYS A 64 19.15 17.55 -19.18
CA CYS A 64 20.12 18.18 -20.06
C CYS A 64 20.20 19.71 -19.83
N MET A 65 19.05 20.37 -19.73
CA MET A 65 18.98 21.80 -19.40
C MET A 65 19.61 22.09 -18.04
N TRP A 66 19.24 21.33 -17.01
CA TRP A 66 19.76 21.52 -15.65
C TRP A 66 21.27 21.43 -15.61
N GLN A 67 21.85 20.35 -16.15
CA GLN A 67 23.28 20.09 -16.13
C GLN A 67 24.09 21.14 -16.90
N LEU A 68 23.56 21.66 -18.00
CA LEU A 68 24.28 22.60 -18.85
C LEU A 68 24.08 24.06 -18.47
N ALA A 69 22.92 24.43 -17.91
CA ALA A 69 22.54 25.83 -17.78
C ALA A 69 22.35 26.32 -16.33
N TYR A 70 22.04 25.42 -15.39
CA TYR A 70 21.67 25.81 -14.02
C TYR A 70 22.64 25.25 -12.97
N TYR A 71 22.88 23.94 -13.00
CA TYR A 71 23.78 23.26 -12.07
C TYR A 71 25.20 23.87 -11.98
N PRO A 72 25.83 24.34 -13.08
CA PRO A 72 27.15 24.95 -13.03
C PRO A 72 27.23 26.21 -12.16
N VAL A 73 26.13 26.94 -11.98
CA VAL A 73 26.07 28.16 -11.15
C VAL A 73 26.26 27.83 -9.67
N ALA A 74 25.78 26.67 -9.23
CA ALA A 74 25.81 26.27 -7.83
C ALA A 74 27.04 25.41 -7.46
N ARG A 75 27.77 24.89 -8.45
CA ARG A 75 28.86 23.94 -8.21
C ARG A 75 30.17 24.67 -7.93
N GLY A 76 30.61 24.63 -6.67
CA GLY A 76 31.98 24.97 -6.27
C GLY A 76 32.28 26.45 -6.10
N ALA A 77 31.28 27.32 -6.19
CA ALA A 77 31.42 28.73 -5.87
C ALA A 77 31.25 28.97 -4.36
N GLN A 78 32.06 29.88 -3.80
CA GLN A 78 31.85 30.38 -2.45
C GLN A 78 30.52 31.17 -2.43
N MET A 79 29.63 30.85 -1.50
CA MET A 79 28.32 31.49 -1.42
C MET A 79 28.44 32.91 -0.85
N ASP A 80 28.32 33.91 -1.73
CA ASP A 80 28.15 35.32 -1.37
C ASP A 80 26.69 35.79 -1.61
N ASP A 81 26.38 37.03 -1.22
CA ASP A 81 25.03 37.58 -1.35
C ASP A 81 24.61 37.75 -2.82
N HIS A 82 25.57 38.02 -3.71
CA HIS A 82 25.29 38.13 -5.14
C HIS A 82 24.85 36.80 -5.73
N LEU A 83 25.56 35.72 -5.41
CA LEU A 83 25.24 34.38 -5.86
C LEU A 83 23.91 33.88 -5.27
N ARG A 84 23.61 34.20 -4.01
CA ARG A 84 22.29 33.91 -3.42
C ARG A 84 21.16 34.57 -4.21
N LEU A 85 21.31 35.85 -4.56
CA LEU A 85 20.35 36.57 -5.39
C LEU A 85 20.20 35.91 -6.77
N VAL A 86 21.32 35.54 -7.42
CA VAL A 86 21.30 34.83 -8.70
C VAL A 86 20.54 33.49 -8.57
N LEU A 87 20.80 32.70 -7.52
CA LEU A 87 20.07 31.44 -7.28
C LEU A 87 18.56 31.67 -7.09
N CYS A 88 18.15 32.75 -6.42
CA CYS A 88 16.72 33.12 -6.31
C CYS A 88 16.11 33.49 -7.66
N LEU A 89 16.83 34.25 -8.50
CA LEU A 89 16.37 34.59 -9.86
C LEU A 89 16.23 33.33 -10.72
N LEU A 90 17.19 32.41 -10.64
CA LEU A 90 17.14 31.13 -11.36
C LEU A 90 15.98 30.24 -10.88
N ALA A 91 15.68 30.24 -9.57
CA ALA A 91 14.52 29.55 -9.03
C ALA A 91 13.21 30.13 -9.62
N GLY A 92 13.08 31.46 -9.68
CA GLY A 92 11.97 32.13 -10.34
C GLY A 92 11.87 31.80 -11.83
N GLU A 93 12.99 31.78 -12.56
CA GLU A 93 13.01 31.39 -13.97
C GLU A 93 12.46 29.97 -14.20
N LEU A 94 12.80 29.02 -13.33
CA LEU A 94 12.33 27.64 -13.44
C LEU A 94 10.86 27.48 -13.06
N GLN A 95 10.34 28.29 -12.13
CA GLN A 95 8.91 28.29 -11.78
C GLN A 95 8.01 28.74 -12.94
N LEU A 96 8.53 29.50 -13.90
CA LEU A 96 7.79 29.89 -15.11
C LEU A 96 7.60 28.75 -16.12
N MET A 97 8.23 27.59 -15.90
CA MET A 97 8.06 26.42 -16.77
C MET A 97 6.66 25.83 -16.63
N THR A 98 5.92 25.74 -17.74
CA THR A 98 4.57 25.18 -17.79
C THR A 98 4.50 23.94 -18.71
N PRO A 99 3.72 22.90 -18.33
CA PRO A 99 3.15 22.70 -16.99
C PRO A 99 4.25 22.39 -15.97
N PRO A 100 4.06 22.68 -14.67
CA PRO A 100 5.03 22.30 -13.64
C PRO A 100 5.28 20.79 -13.66
N SER A 101 6.47 20.35 -13.25
CA SER A 101 6.80 18.94 -13.12
C SER A 101 7.57 18.67 -11.83
N ALA A 102 7.52 17.42 -11.35
CA ALA A 102 8.28 16.99 -10.19
C ALA A 102 9.79 17.31 -10.33
N VAL A 103 10.35 17.12 -11.53
CA VAL A 103 11.75 17.41 -11.84
C VAL A 103 12.08 18.90 -11.68
N ILE A 104 11.22 19.80 -12.15
CA ILE A 104 11.40 21.25 -11.95
C ILE A 104 11.36 21.61 -10.46
N PHE A 105 10.40 21.05 -9.71
CA PHE A 105 10.35 21.27 -8.26
C PHE A 105 11.63 20.79 -7.56
N VAL A 106 12.19 19.65 -7.97
CA VAL A 106 13.49 19.20 -7.46
C VAL A 106 14.61 20.20 -7.77
N TYR A 107 14.68 20.75 -8.98
CA TYR A 107 15.71 21.73 -9.33
C TYR A 107 15.57 23.04 -8.56
N VAL A 108 14.35 23.54 -8.39
CA VAL A 108 14.09 24.71 -7.54
C VAL A 108 14.48 24.43 -6.09
N GLY A 109 14.17 23.23 -5.58
CA GLY A 109 14.62 22.77 -4.27
C GLY A 109 16.15 22.71 -4.16
N ASP A 110 16.84 22.20 -5.19
CA ASP A 110 18.30 22.16 -5.26
C ASP A 110 18.90 23.57 -5.17
N LEU A 111 18.37 24.54 -5.92
CA LEU A 111 18.82 25.93 -5.87
C LEU A 111 18.68 26.55 -4.47
N HIS A 112 17.54 26.33 -3.80
CA HIS A 112 17.33 26.79 -2.43
C HIS A 112 18.25 26.08 -1.42
N ARG A 113 18.50 24.78 -1.61
CA ARG A 113 19.40 24.01 -0.76
C ARG A 113 20.84 24.53 -0.85
N TYR A 114 21.30 24.89 -2.05
CA TYR A 114 22.67 25.40 -2.25
C TYR A 114 22.94 26.72 -1.53
N GLN A 115 21.91 27.51 -1.20
CA GLN A 115 22.06 28.75 -0.44
C GLN A 115 22.41 28.52 1.05
N GLN A 116 22.12 27.32 1.59
CA GLN A 116 22.43 26.88 2.96
C GLN A 116 21.89 27.75 4.12
N SER A 117 21.01 28.71 3.85
CA SER A 117 20.33 29.47 4.90
C SER A 117 19.18 28.65 5.51
N ALA A 118 18.82 28.91 6.77
CA ALA A 118 17.72 28.20 7.42
C ALA A 118 16.39 28.34 6.66
N LEU A 119 16.08 29.56 6.17
CA LEU A 119 14.89 29.81 5.36
C LEU A 119 14.93 29.07 4.02
N SER A 120 16.07 29.10 3.32
CA SER A 120 16.21 28.43 2.03
C SER A 120 16.15 26.91 2.17
N LEU A 121 16.71 26.32 3.24
CA LEU A 121 16.58 24.89 3.52
C LEU A 121 15.12 24.50 3.79
N ARG A 122 14.35 25.35 4.49
CA ARG A 122 12.90 25.15 4.66
C ARG A 122 12.16 25.17 3.33
N LEU A 123 12.48 26.13 2.45
CA LEU A 123 11.91 26.18 1.09
C LEU A 123 12.30 24.95 0.26
N ALA A 124 13.56 24.53 0.31
CA ALA A 124 14.04 23.34 -0.39
C ALA A 124 13.22 22.10 0.01
N ARG A 125 12.97 21.92 1.31
CA ARG A 125 12.09 20.86 1.81
C ARG A 125 10.69 20.94 1.21
N LEU A 126 10.05 22.11 1.23
CA LEU A 126 8.72 22.30 0.66
C LEU A 126 8.68 21.92 -0.83
N TYR A 127 9.71 22.30 -1.59
CA TYR A 127 9.81 21.96 -3.02
C TYR A 127 9.99 20.47 -3.26
N TYR A 128 10.85 19.79 -2.51
CA TYR A 128 10.98 18.34 -2.65
C TYR A 128 9.72 17.61 -2.21
N THR A 129 9.04 18.05 -1.14
CA THR A 129 7.74 17.51 -0.74
C THR A 129 6.72 17.68 -1.86
N ARG A 130 6.63 18.88 -2.46
CA ARG A 130 5.76 19.11 -3.62
C ARG A 130 6.13 18.23 -4.82
N ALA A 131 7.42 17.98 -5.05
CA ALA A 131 7.86 17.06 -6.09
C ALA A 131 7.42 15.61 -5.84
N VAL A 132 7.43 15.13 -4.58
CA VAL A 132 6.87 13.82 -4.22
C VAL A 132 5.36 13.80 -4.47
N MET A 133 4.64 14.89 -4.22
CA MET A 133 3.19 14.95 -4.49
C MET A 133 2.89 14.87 -5.99
N GLU A 134 3.71 15.54 -6.79
CA GLU A 134 3.55 15.57 -8.24
C GLU A 134 3.91 14.22 -8.89
N ASP A 135 4.93 13.55 -8.36
CA ASP A 135 5.38 12.23 -8.83
C ASP A 135 5.81 11.33 -7.65
N PRO A 136 4.88 10.61 -7.01
CA PRO A 136 5.17 9.74 -5.86
C PRO A 136 6.05 8.53 -6.19
N GLU A 137 6.25 8.27 -7.48
CA GLU A 137 7.06 7.20 -8.03
C GLU A 137 8.51 7.60 -8.27
N ALA A 138 8.84 8.89 -8.14
CA ALA A 138 10.20 9.41 -8.30
C ALA A 138 11.02 9.24 -7.01
N ALA A 139 12.15 8.52 -7.10
CA ALA A 139 13.07 8.34 -5.99
C ALA A 139 13.85 9.62 -5.63
N ARG A 140 14.13 10.48 -6.63
CA ARG A 140 15.04 11.63 -6.49
C ARG A 140 14.58 12.63 -5.41
N PRO A 141 13.32 13.10 -5.36
CA PRO A 141 12.87 14.03 -4.33
C PRO A 141 13.06 13.49 -2.90
N LEU A 142 12.68 12.23 -2.67
CA LEU A 142 12.84 11.55 -1.37
C LEU A 142 14.31 11.43 -0.96
N ASN A 143 15.19 11.10 -1.93
CA ASN A 143 16.62 11.11 -1.68
C ASN A 143 17.11 12.52 -1.32
N GLN A 144 16.63 13.59 -1.96
CA GLN A 144 17.05 14.96 -1.59
C GLN A 144 16.54 15.38 -0.21
N LEU A 145 15.29 15.02 0.14
CA LEU A 145 14.74 15.23 1.49
C LEU A 145 15.62 14.61 2.57
N SER A 146 16.05 13.36 2.37
CA SER A 146 16.87 12.63 3.35
C SER A 146 18.19 13.31 3.74
N ILE A 147 18.71 14.21 2.91
CA ILE A 147 19.97 14.93 3.16
C ILE A 147 19.76 16.01 4.22
N MET A 148 18.55 16.54 4.34
CA MET A 148 18.20 17.66 5.21
C MET A 148 17.42 17.24 6.45
N MET A 149 17.38 15.92 6.71
CA MET A 149 16.58 15.32 7.75
C MET A 149 17.42 14.67 8.84
N ASP A 150 16.79 14.54 10.01
CA ASP A 150 17.29 13.75 11.13
C ASP A 150 17.54 12.29 10.72
N PRO A 151 18.41 11.55 11.43
CA PRO A 151 18.90 10.25 10.96
C PRO A 151 17.80 9.22 10.63
N LEU A 152 16.75 9.15 11.45
CA LEU A 152 15.69 8.16 11.30
C LEU A 152 14.67 8.54 10.18
N PRO A 153 14.11 9.77 10.13
CA PRO A 153 13.32 10.21 8.98
C PRO A 153 14.10 10.18 7.65
N ALA A 154 15.39 10.49 7.68
CA ALA A 154 16.25 10.37 6.51
C ALA A 154 16.37 8.94 6.01
N LEU A 155 16.59 7.97 6.92
CA LEU A 155 16.64 6.55 6.59
C LEU A 155 15.33 6.09 5.95
N ARG A 156 14.19 6.48 6.53
CA ARG A 156 12.86 6.21 5.99
C ARG A 156 12.69 6.76 4.56
N CYS A 157 13.08 8.01 4.32
CA CYS A 157 13.01 8.61 2.99
C CYS A 157 13.87 7.85 1.98
N LEU A 158 15.07 7.39 2.36
CA LEU A 158 15.94 6.60 1.49
C LEU A 158 15.36 5.22 1.18
N LEU A 159 14.71 4.58 2.15
CA LEU A 159 14.02 3.31 1.92
C LEU A 159 12.82 3.47 0.98
N HIS A 160 12.01 4.53 1.15
CA HIS A 160 10.95 4.84 0.18
C HIS A 160 11.52 5.18 -1.20
N ALA A 161 12.62 5.93 -1.28
CA ALA A 161 13.29 6.21 -2.54
C ALA A 161 13.78 4.92 -3.22
N ALA A 162 14.27 3.95 -2.44
CA ALA A 162 14.73 2.67 -2.98
C ALA A 162 13.56 1.80 -3.48
N SER A 163 12.36 1.93 -2.89
CA SER A 163 11.16 1.20 -3.32
C SER A 163 10.44 1.81 -4.52
N CYS A 164 10.67 3.09 -4.81
CA CYS A 164 10.12 3.78 -5.99
C CYS A 164 10.46 3.09 -7.32
N CYS A 165 9.58 3.17 -8.32
CA CYS A 165 9.81 2.56 -9.63
C CYS A 165 10.76 3.40 -10.51
N LYS A 166 10.71 4.74 -10.44
CA LYS A 166 11.66 5.64 -11.12
C LYS A 166 12.91 5.80 -10.27
N LYS A 167 13.88 4.91 -10.50
CA LYS A 167 15.11 4.80 -9.71
C LYS A 167 15.98 6.06 -9.84
N PHE A 168 16.63 6.42 -8.73
CA PHE A 168 17.66 7.44 -8.71
C PHE A 168 18.99 6.80 -8.31
N ARG A 169 20.00 6.90 -9.18
CA ARG A 169 21.28 6.15 -9.07
C ARG A 169 22.03 6.35 -7.75
N ALA A 170 21.86 7.50 -7.10
CA ALA A 170 22.57 7.77 -5.84
C ALA A 170 21.87 7.20 -4.60
N THR A 171 20.65 6.67 -4.74
CA THR A 171 19.81 6.23 -3.60
C THR A 171 20.47 5.11 -2.81
N GLU A 172 20.93 4.05 -3.49
CA GLU A 172 21.56 2.89 -2.85
C GLU A 172 22.83 3.30 -2.10
N ARG A 173 23.74 4.04 -2.75
CA ARG A 173 24.95 4.56 -2.11
C ARG A 173 24.65 5.44 -0.89
N ASN A 174 23.63 6.30 -0.98
CA ASN A 174 23.26 7.17 0.14
C ASN A 174 22.64 6.37 1.29
N LEU A 175 21.87 5.33 0.99
CA LEU A 175 21.29 4.41 1.95
C LEU A 175 22.39 3.62 2.67
N GLU A 176 23.30 2.99 1.94
CA GLU A 176 24.50 2.32 2.49
C GLU A 176 25.31 3.26 3.38
N GLY A 177 25.64 4.45 2.87
CA GLY A 177 26.40 5.45 3.63
C GLY A 177 25.68 5.91 4.90
N ARG A 178 24.34 5.99 4.89
CA ARG A 178 23.54 6.33 6.06
C ARG A 178 23.51 5.18 7.07
N LEU A 179 23.36 3.94 6.62
CA LEU A 179 23.40 2.74 7.48
C LEU A 179 24.75 2.58 8.18
N SER A 180 25.86 2.76 7.46
CA SER A 180 27.21 2.72 8.05
C SER A 180 27.40 3.80 9.10
N LYS A 181 27.01 5.05 8.81
CA LYS A 181 27.07 6.15 9.78
C LYS A 181 26.24 5.89 11.02
N LEU A 182 25.07 5.28 10.90
CA LEU A 182 24.23 4.92 12.04
C LEU A 182 24.92 3.88 12.93
N LYS A 183 25.59 2.89 12.36
CA LYS A 183 26.32 1.85 13.12
C LYS A 183 27.59 2.38 13.80
N GLU A 184 28.30 3.29 13.14
CA GLU A 184 29.60 3.82 13.62
C GLU A 184 29.45 5.01 14.57
N SER A 185 28.32 5.71 14.54
CA SER A 185 28.14 6.91 15.34
C SER A 185 27.98 6.57 16.84
N PRO A 186 28.83 7.14 17.73
CA PRO A 186 28.72 6.89 19.17
C PRO A 186 27.46 7.50 19.79
N SER A 187 26.79 8.43 19.09
CA SER A 187 25.52 9.03 19.50
C SER A 187 24.28 8.23 19.06
N SER A 188 24.45 7.18 18.26
CA SER A 188 23.31 6.35 17.83
C SER A 188 22.77 5.51 18.99
N SER A 189 21.44 5.48 19.11
CA SER A 189 20.81 4.58 20.08
C SER A 189 21.00 3.11 19.67
N PRO A 190 21.06 2.16 20.63
CA PRO A 190 21.16 0.73 20.33
C PRO A 190 20.06 0.23 19.38
N SER A 191 18.84 0.78 19.49
CA SER A 191 17.72 0.42 18.60
C SER A 191 17.94 0.88 17.16
N LEU A 192 18.57 2.04 16.94
CA LEU A 192 18.93 2.51 15.60
C LEU A 192 20.03 1.65 14.97
N ILE A 193 21.02 1.25 15.78
CA ILE A 193 22.10 0.36 15.32
C ILE A 193 21.51 -0.99 14.92
N ARG A 194 20.63 -1.58 15.74
CA ARG A 194 19.93 -2.83 15.42
C ARG A 194 19.11 -2.72 14.14
N LEU A 195 18.33 -1.65 13.99
CA LEU A 195 17.57 -1.38 12.78
C LEU A 195 18.48 -1.33 11.55
N ALA A 196 19.58 -0.58 11.62
CA ALA A 196 20.51 -0.45 10.52
C ALA A 196 21.11 -1.80 10.11
N THR A 197 21.52 -2.62 11.08
CA THR A 197 22.03 -3.98 10.84
C THR A 197 20.99 -4.88 10.18
N LEU A 198 19.73 -4.83 10.63
CA LEU A 198 18.64 -5.62 10.04
C LEU A 198 18.36 -5.23 8.59
N ILE A 199 18.31 -3.94 8.30
CA ILE A 199 18.07 -3.42 6.94
C ILE A 199 19.21 -3.82 6.02
N GLU A 200 20.45 -3.59 6.43
CA GLU A 200 21.63 -3.92 5.63
C GLU A 200 21.67 -5.42 5.30
N ALA A 201 21.49 -6.29 6.29
CA ALA A 201 21.43 -7.73 6.09
C ALA A 201 20.28 -8.13 5.13
N ALA A 202 19.10 -7.51 5.27
CA ALA A 202 17.97 -7.76 4.40
C ALA A 202 18.21 -7.32 2.94
N MET A 203 19.03 -6.29 2.72
CA MET A 203 19.35 -5.76 1.39
C MET A 203 20.47 -6.54 0.68
N THR A 204 21.38 -7.19 1.41
CA THR A 204 22.46 -7.98 0.80
C THR A 204 21.97 -9.34 0.28
N GLU A 205 22.64 -9.90 -0.73
CA GLU A 205 22.40 -11.29 -1.19
C GLU A 205 22.84 -12.36 -0.16
N LYS A 206 23.62 -11.96 0.85
CA LYS A 206 24.12 -12.86 1.89
C LYS A 206 22.95 -13.42 2.70
N LYS A 207 23.00 -14.72 2.99
CA LYS A 207 21.91 -15.43 3.67
C LYS A 207 21.69 -14.85 5.08
N THR A 208 20.43 -14.68 5.47
CA THR A 208 19.97 -14.36 6.84
C THR A 208 20.39 -15.35 7.93
N GLU A 209 21.18 -16.37 7.60
CA GLU A 209 21.73 -17.34 8.55
C GLU A 209 22.96 -16.80 9.30
N GLU A 210 23.51 -15.67 8.88
CA GLU A 210 24.63 -15.01 9.57
C GLU A 210 24.24 -14.58 11.00
N GLU A 211 25.13 -14.87 11.97
CA GLU A 211 24.93 -14.58 13.39
C GLU A 211 24.58 -13.11 13.71
N PRO A 212 25.14 -12.08 13.03
CA PRO A 212 24.75 -10.69 13.25
C PRO A 212 23.27 -10.43 13.00
N TYR A 213 22.67 -11.04 11.96
CA TYR A 213 21.25 -10.89 11.67
C TYR A 213 20.38 -11.56 12.74
N LYS A 214 20.69 -12.82 13.09
CA LYS A 214 19.93 -13.56 14.12
C LYS A 214 19.98 -12.85 15.47
N THR A 215 21.15 -12.35 15.84
CA THR A 215 21.35 -11.58 17.08
C THR A 215 20.54 -10.30 17.04
N ALA A 216 20.66 -9.49 15.98
CA ALA A 216 19.90 -8.25 15.84
C ALA A 216 18.38 -8.49 15.82
N ALA A 217 17.89 -9.54 15.15
CA ALA A 217 16.48 -9.88 15.08
C ALA A 217 15.92 -10.35 16.42
N LYS A 218 16.70 -11.14 17.17
CA LYS A 218 16.35 -11.56 18.53
C LYS A 218 16.29 -10.37 19.47
N GLU A 219 17.33 -9.53 19.49
CA GLU A 219 17.38 -8.33 20.33
C GLU A 219 16.29 -7.33 19.97
N TRP A 220 15.98 -7.17 18.68
CA TRP A 220 14.85 -6.36 18.21
C TRP A 220 13.53 -6.86 18.78
N THR A 221 13.29 -8.17 18.69
CA THR A 221 12.06 -8.79 19.19
C THR A 221 11.94 -8.66 20.70
N GLU A 222 13.02 -8.87 21.46
CA GLU A 222 13.01 -8.68 22.91
C GLU A 222 12.83 -7.21 23.30
N SER A 223 13.49 -6.28 22.61
CA SER A 223 13.32 -4.84 22.84
C SER A 223 11.89 -4.38 22.57
N LEU A 224 11.21 -4.94 21.56
CA LEU A 224 9.79 -4.70 21.30
C LEU A 224 8.88 -5.29 22.38
N LYS A 225 9.19 -6.49 22.89
CA LYS A 225 8.43 -7.08 24.01
C LYS A 225 8.59 -6.24 25.27
N GLU A 226 9.79 -5.75 25.55
CA GLU A 226 10.05 -4.84 26.67
C GLU A 226 9.31 -3.52 26.49
N PHE A 227 9.38 -2.90 25.31
CA PHE A 227 8.59 -1.72 24.99
C PHE A 227 7.08 -1.96 25.17
N ALA A 228 6.55 -3.07 24.65
CA ALA A 228 5.16 -3.44 24.81
C ALA A 228 4.77 -3.72 26.27
N LYS A 229 5.71 -4.11 27.14
CA LYS A 229 5.52 -4.27 28.59
C LYS A 229 5.59 -2.93 29.33
N GLU A 230 6.55 -2.08 29.01
CA GLU A 230 6.72 -0.75 29.62
C GLU A 230 5.49 0.14 29.35
N MET A 231 4.94 0.08 28.14
CA MET A 231 3.70 0.77 27.79
C MET A 231 2.49 0.32 28.65
N ARG A 232 2.50 -0.90 29.22
CA ARG A 232 1.49 -1.35 30.20
C ARG A 232 1.67 -0.69 31.57
N GLY A 233 2.92 -0.40 31.95
CA GLY A 233 3.30 0.09 33.27
C GLY A 233 3.03 1.57 33.50
N GLY A 234 2.98 2.38 32.43
CA GLY A 234 2.84 3.84 32.49
C GLY A 234 1.47 4.35 32.95
N LYS A 235 0.39 3.59 32.77
CA LYS A 235 -0.96 3.93 33.27
C LYS A 235 -1.19 3.49 34.73
N LYS A 236 -0.25 3.74 35.64
CA LYS A 236 -0.58 3.71 37.09
C LYS A 236 -1.41 4.94 37.46
N LYS A 237 -2.72 4.88 37.22
CA LYS A 237 -3.71 5.80 37.81
C LYS A 237 -3.74 5.57 39.32
N GLY A 238 -3.43 6.62 40.10
CA GLY A 238 -3.90 6.76 41.48
C GLY A 238 -2.83 6.73 42.57
N GLN A 239 -1.87 7.65 42.55
CA GLN A 239 -1.60 8.37 43.80
C GLN A 239 -2.40 9.67 43.72
N SER A 240 -3.47 9.75 44.51
CA SER A 240 -4.18 10.99 44.77
C SER A 240 -3.17 12.05 45.22
N PRO A 241 -3.15 13.25 44.63
CA PRO A 241 -2.29 14.33 45.12
C PRO A 241 -2.86 14.80 46.45
N SER A 242 -2.38 14.23 47.55
CA SER A 242 -2.51 14.86 48.85
C SER A 242 -1.51 16.03 48.91
N ALA A 243 -2.08 17.23 48.86
CA ALA A 243 -1.46 18.55 49.01
C ALA A 243 -0.66 19.10 47.81
N PRO A 244 -0.88 20.39 47.46
CA PRO A 244 -0.17 21.04 46.36
C PRO A 244 1.24 21.43 46.79
N GLN A 245 2.26 20.86 46.14
CA GLN A 245 3.59 21.47 46.09
C GLN A 245 3.97 21.79 44.64
N PRO A 246 4.68 22.90 44.40
CA PRO A 246 4.96 23.40 43.07
C PRO A 246 6.18 22.67 42.48
N VAL A 247 5.98 21.45 41.97
CA VAL A 247 6.98 20.75 41.13
C VAL A 247 6.33 20.43 39.79
N ARG A 248 5.99 21.49 39.04
CA ARG A 248 5.28 21.40 37.75
C ARG A 248 6.17 20.92 36.60
N ASN A 249 7.50 20.98 36.74
CA ASN A 249 8.44 20.74 35.63
C ASN A 249 8.85 19.27 35.44
N GLY A 250 8.75 18.41 36.46
CA GLY A 250 9.21 17.01 36.37
C GLY A 250 8.24 16.07 35.64
N VAL A 251 6.93 16.27 35.83
CA VAL A 251 5.89 15.39 35.23
C VAL A 251 5.78 15.59 33.72
N GLN A 252 5.94 16.83 33.24
CA GLN A 252 5.94 17.13 31.80
C GLN A 252 7.16 16.52 31.08
N GLN A 253 8.34 16.49 31.71
CA GLN A 253 9.53 15.90 31.10
C GLN A 253 9.43 14.37 30.96
N VAL A 254 8.81 13.67 31.92
CA VAL A 254 8.62 12.21 31.85
C VAL A 254 7.61 11.85 30.77
N GLN A 255 6.48 12.56 30.68
CA GLN A 255 5.47 12.34 29.63
C GLN A 255 6.02 12.60 28.22
N GLN A 256 6.77 13.68 28.02
CA GLN A 256 7.43 13.98 26.74
C GLN A 256 8.47 12.91 26.35
N GLY A 257 9.13 12.30 27.33
CA GLY A 257 10.09 11.22 27.10
C GLY A 257 9.44 9.92 26.63
N GLU A 258 8.32 9.53 27.22
CA GLU A 258 7.56 8.32 26.83
C GLU A 258 6.94 8.46 25.43
N GLU A 259 6.33 9.61 25.14
CA GLU A 259 5.71 9.88 23.84
C GLU A 259 6.75 9.87 22.71
N LYS A 260 7.92 10.45 22.95
CA LYS A 260 9.04 10.41 21.99
C LYS A 260 9.51 8.97 21.72
N LYS A 261 9.63 8.15 22.77
CA LYS A 261 10.05 6.75 22.65
C LYS A 261 9.05 5.92 21.84
N GLU A 262 7.76 6.17 22.01
CA GLU A 262 6.69 5.55 21.23
C GLU A 262 6.74 5.97 19.75
N LYS A 263 6.82 7.28 19.47
CA LYS A 263 6.95 7.82 18.10
C LYS A 263 8.17 7.24 17.39
N ASP A 264 9.32 7.18 18.07
CA ASP A 264 10.54 6.57 17.52
C ASP A 264 10.35 5.08 17.22
N THR A 265 9.71 4.31 18.11
CA THR A 265 9.48 2.87 17.92
C THR A 265 8.59 2.59 16.70
N LEU A 266 7.51 3.35 16.52
CA LEU A 266 6.64 3.23 15.35
C LEU A 266 7.38 3.58 14.05
N LEU A 267 8.23 4.62 14.09
CA LEU A 267 9.02 5.01 12.93
C LEU A 267 10.07 3.95 12.56
N LEU A 268 10.70 3.32 13.56
CA LEU A 268 11.61 2.19 13.34
C LEU A 268 10.87 0.97 12.72
N LEU A 269 9.67 0.65 13.21
CA LEU A 269 8.83 -0.41 12.64
C LEU A 269 8.45 -0.13 11.19
N HIS A 270 8.15 1.13 10.88
CA HIS A 270 7.86 1.51 9.51
C HIS A 270 9.09 1.34 8.61
N CYS A 271 10.28 1.76 9.05
CA CYS A 271 11.52 1.52 8.32
C CYS A 271 11.72 0.02 8.02
N LEU A 272 11.47 -0.88 8.98
CA LEU A 272 11.55 -2.33 8.74
C LEU A 272 10.54 -2.80 7.70
N SER A 273 9.30 -2.32 7.78
CA SER A 273 8.24 -2.63 6.81
C SER A 273 8.63 -2.23 5.39
N ILE A 274 9.12 -1.00 5.20
CA ILE A 274 9.57 -0.52 3.88
C ILE A 274 10.78 -1.34 3.41
N ALA A 275 11.72 -1.63 4.32
CA ALA A 275 12.89 -2.44 4.01
C ALA A 275 12.52 -3.84 3.53
N ALA A 276 11.44 -4.46 4.01
CA ALA A 276 10.95 -5.73 3.47
C ALA A 276 10.51 -5.60 2.00
N GLY A 277 9.95 -4.44 1.64
CA GLY A 277 9.64 -4.08 0.26
C GLY A 277 10.85 -3.71 -0.58
N VAL A 278 12.08 -3.65 -0.04
CA VAL A 278 13.32 -3.39 -0.79
C VAL A 278 14.29 -4.58 -0.69
N ALA A 279 14.10 -5.46 0.29
CA ALA A 279 14.94 -6.60 0.61
C ALA A 279 15.18 -7.53 -0.58
N HIS A 280 16.33 -8.20 -0.54
CA HIS A 280 16.67 -9.25 -1.49
C HIS A 280 15.65 -10.40 -1.37
N PRO A 281 15.20 -11.01 -2.48
CA PRO A 281 14.17 -12.06 -2.45
C PRO A 281 14.47 -13.20 -1.48
N SER A 282 15.73 -13.63 -1.35
CA SER A 282 16.15 -14.69 -0.43
C SER A 282 15.93 -14.37 1.05
N ASN A 283 15.98 -13.09 1.41
CA ASN A 283 15.93 -12.61 2.79
C ASN A 283 14.57 -12.03 3.16
N SER A 284 13.71 -11.79 2.16
CA SER A 284 12.36 -11.28 2.33
C SER A 284 11.56 -12.08 3.35
N SER A 285 11.59 -13.42 3.34
CA SER A 285 10.81 -14.23 4.28
C SER A 285 11.18 -14.03 5.75
N ALA A 286 12.48 -13.88 6.06
CA ALA A 286 12.93 -13.72 7.43
C ALA A 286 12.51 -12.35 8.01
N LEU A 287 12.60 -11.30 7.20
CA LEU A 287 12.16 -9.96 7.60
C LEU A 287 10.63 -9.89 7.73
N ILE A 288 9.91 -10.61 6.86
CA ILE A 288 8.46 -10.78 6.94
C ILE A 288 8.05 -11.43 8.26
N ASP A 289 8.72 -12.52 8.65
CA ASP A 289 8.41 -13.20 9.91
C ASP A 289 8.70 -12.31 11.14
N LEU A 290 9.77 -11.49 11.07
CA LEU A 290 10.11 -10.51 12.10
C LEU A 290 9.03 -9.42 12.25
N ILE A 291 8.56 -8.86 11.12
CA ILE A 291 7.48 -7.86 11.11
C ILE A 291 6.19 -8.46 11.65
N GLN A 292 5.80 -9.65 11.18
CA GLN A 292 4.60 -10.35 11.67
C GLN A 292 4.66 -10.61 13.19
N SER A 293 5.83 -10.96 13.70
CA SER A 293 6.04 -11.18 15.14
C SER A 293 5.94 -9.86 15.91
N SER A 294 6.54 -8.79 15.38
CA SER A 294 6.49 -7.44 15.95
C SER A 294 5.05 -6.92 16.04
N LEU A 295 4.28 -7.08 14.98
CA LEU A 295 2.87 -6.69 14.92
C LEU A 295 2.02 -7.51 15.88
N ARG A 296 2.26 -8.83 15.98
CA ARG A 296 1.52 -9.67 16.93
C ARG A 296 1.72 -9.20 18.36
N ILE A 297 2.95 -8.86 18.75
CA ILE A 297 3.26 -8.34 20.09
C ILE A 297 2.46 -7.05 20.38
N LEU A 298 2.33 -6.16 19.39
CA LEU A 298 1.55 -4.93 19.52
C LEU A 298 0.03 -5.19 19.57
N LEU A 299 -0.47 -6.14 18.79
CA LEU A 299 -1.90 -6.48 18.75
C LEU A 299 -2.36 -7.25 19.99
N GLU A 300 -1.53 -8.18 20.50
CA GLU A 300 -1.81 -8.93 21.73
C GLU A 300 -1.91 -7.98 22.94
N ARG A 301 -1.09 -6.93 22.98
CA ARG A 301 -1.19 -5.88 24.00
C ARG A 301 -2.56 -5.20 24.00
N GLU A 302 -3.05 -4.78 22.83
CA GLU A 302 -4.34 -4.09 22.71
C GLU A 302 -5.50 -4.97 23.17
N LYS A 303 -5.49 -6.25 22.77
CA LYS A 303 -6.50 -7.20 23.20
C LYS A 303 -6.52 -7.38 24.73
N GLU A 304 -5.36 -7.45 25.35
CA GLU A 304 -5.25 -7.54 26.81
C GLU A 304 -5.71 -6.23 27.51
N GLU A 305 -5.43 -5.06 26.94
CA GLU A 305 -5.95 -3.77 27.45
C GLU A 305 -7.49 -3.71 27.39
N GLU A 306 -8.09 -4.16 26.28
CA GLU A 306 -9.55 -4.26 26.14
C GLU A 306 -10.17 -5.23 27.16
N GLU A 307 -9.57 -6.43 27.32
CA GLU A 307 -10.03 -7.43 28.29
C GLU A 307 -9.94 -6.87 29.73
N GLU A 308 -8.87 -6.15 30.07
CA GLU A 308 -8.74 -5.48 31.36
C GLU A 308 -9.80 -4.39 31.59
N GLU A 309 -10.10 -3.56 30.58
CA GLU A 309 -11.14 -2.54 30.68
C GLU A 309 -12.53 -3.17 30.87
N VAL A 310 -12.85 -4.23 30.13
CA VAL A 310 -14.09 -4.99 30.28
C VAL A 310 -14.21 -5.56 31.70
N ILE A 311 -13.12 -6.11 32.24
CA ILE A 311 -13.09 -6.61 33.63
C ILE A 311 -13.29 -5.46 34.63
N LYS A 312 -12.66 -4.29 34.42
CA LYS A 312 -12.82 -3.11 35.29
C LYS A 312 -14.25 -2.58 35.26
N ILE A 313 -14.89 -2.49 34.09
CA ILE A 313 -16.30 -2.11 33.93
C ILE A 313 -17.20 -3.14 34.61
N GLY A 314 -16.93 -4.43 34.43
CA GLY A 314 -17.65 -5.52 35.08
C GLY A 314 -17.51 -5.55 36.60
N ARG A 315 -16.39 -5.08 37.15
CA ARG A 315 -16.19 -4.88 38.60
C ARG A 315 -16.96 -3.65 39.11
N ARG A 316 -16.88 -2.51 38.41
CA ARG A 316 -17.65 -1.30 38.77
C ARG A 316 -19.15 -1.54 38.80
N ARG A 317 -19.68 -2.29 37.83
CA ARG A 317 -21.10 -2.66 37.78
C ARG A 317 -21.52 -3.59 38.93
N ARG A 318 -20.65 -4.52 39.36
CA ARG A 318 -20.91 -5.37 40.53
C ARG A 318 -20.89 -4.58 41.83
N SER A 319 -19.94 -3.65 41.99
CA SER A 319 -19.89 -2.77 43.16
C SER A 319 -21.07 -1.81 43.27
N ALA A 320 -21.59 -1.31 42.14
CA ALA A 320 -22.80 -0.48 42.11
C ALA A 320 -24.08 -1.28 42.40
N SER A 321 -24.13 -2.54 41.95
CA SER A 321 -25.23 -3.47 42.26
C SER A 321 -25.29 -3.82 43.74
N ASP A 322 -24.14 -4.04 44.38
CA ASP A 322 -24.08 -4.33 45.82
C ASP A 322 -24.46 -3.10 46.68
N SER A 323 -24.10 -1.88 46.25
CA SER A 323 -24.51 -0.66 46.96
C SER A 323 -26.00 -0.35 46.84
N GLU A 324 -26.63 -0.63 45.68
CA GLU A 324 -28.09 -0.45 45.53
C GLU A 324 -28.88 -1.51 46.33
N GLU A 325 -28.35 -2.72 46.52
CA GLU A 325 -28.98 -3.75 47.35
C GLU A 325 -28.87 -3.42 48.85
N GLU A 326 -27.75 -2.85 49.29
CA GLU A 326 -27.55 -2.33 50.66
C GLU A 326 -28.51 -1.15 50.95
N GLU A 327 -28.66 -0.22 50.01
CA GLU A 327 -29.55 0.94 50.15
C GLU A 327 -31.04 0.52 50.18
N ARG A 328 -31.43 -0.52 49.43
CA ARG A 328 -32.76 -1.13 49.52
C ARG A 328 -33.03 -1.85 50.84
N ARG A 329 -32.00 -2.35 51.54
CA ARG A 329 -32.12 -2.95 52.88
C ARG A 329 -32.29 -1.88 53.96
N VAL A 330 -31.64 -0.72 53.83
CA VAL A 330 -31.77 0.39 54.79
C VAL A 330 -33.15 1.08 54.73
N VAL A 331 -33.78 1.16 53.54
CA VAL A 331 -35.10 1.80 53.39
C VAL A 331 -36.26 0.95 53.93
N ARG A 332 -36.08 -0.37 54.15
CA ARG A 332 -37.13 -1.23 54.76
C ARG A 332 -37.14 -1.22 56.30
N GLY A 333 -36.25 -0.47 56.96
CA GLY A 333 -36.09 -0.50 58.42
C GLY A 333 -36.81 0.58 59.24
N ARG A 334 -37.48 1.56 58.63
CA ARG A 334 -38.17 2.63 59.38
C ARG A 334 -39.56 2.91 58.82
N ARG A 335 -40.60 2.40 59.50
CA ARG A 335 -41.83 3.12 59.86
C ARG A 335 -42.84 2.20 60.57
N ARG A 336 -43.09 2.48 61.85
CA ARG A 336 -44.38 2.24 62.54
C ARG A 336 -44.59 3.38 63.54
N ARG A 337 -45.79 3.97 63.48
CA ARG A 337 -46.52 4.77 64.50
C ARG A 337 -46.01 6.18 64.77
N ASP A 338 -46.81 7.24 64.89
CA ASP A 338 -48.24 7.61 64.78
C ASP A 338 -48.20 9.09 64.30
N SER A 339 -49.21 9.79 63.77
CA SER A 339 -50.56 10.11 64.25
C SER A 339 -51.27 11.01 63.22
N GLU A 340 -52.57 11.16 63.44
CA GLU A 340 -53.69 11.78 62.71
C GLU A 340 -53.58 13.23 62.16
N GLU A 341 -54.58 13.52 61.30
CA GLU A 341 -55.22 14.80 60.95
C GLU A 341 -54.56 15.72 59.90
N ASP A 342 -55.20 15.77 58.72
CA ASP A 342 -55.85 16.94 58.11
C ASP A 342 -55.63 17.14 56.60
N GLU A 343 -56.59 17.88 56.05
CA GLU A 343 -57.20 17.89 54.73
C GLU A 343 -56.36 18.45 53.56
N ASP A 344 -56.77 18.02 52.36
CA ASP A 344 -56.80 18.74 51.07
C ASP A 344 -55.54 19.12 50.25
N GLU A 345 -55.82 19.14 48.94
CA GLU A 345 -55.15 19.81 47.81
C GLU A 345 -54.11 19.05 46.92
N GLU A 346 -54.65 18.69 45.75
CA GLU A 346 -54.17 18.98 44.38
C GLU A 346 -52.88 18.36 43.79
N ASP A 347 -53.13 17.50 42.79
CA ASP A 347 -52.47 17.33 41.49
C ASP A 347 -51.12 18.04 41.20
N LEU A 348 -50.04 17.26 41.04
CA LEU A 348 -48.97 17.54 40.05
C LEU A 348 -48.31 16.24 39.52
N PRO A 349 -47.90 16.22 38.23
CA PRO A 349 -47.51 15.00 37.54
C PRO A 349 -46.06 14.58 37.79
N GLY A 350 -45.84 13.27 37.71
CA GLY A 350 -44.59 12.58 38.03
C GLY A 350 -43.36 13.08 37.27
N LYS A 351 -42.34 13.47 38.03
CA LYS A 351 -40.94 13.49 37.58
C LYS A 351 -40.44 12.05 37.46
N GLY A 352 -40.49 11.51 36.24
CA GLY A 352 -39.69 10.33 35.90
C GLY A 352 -38.21 10.63 36.13
N LYS A 353 -37.57 9.88 37.04
CA LYS A 353 -36.12 9.91 37.21
C LYS A 353 -35.47 9.51 35.89
N LYS A 354 -34.97 10.51 35.16
CA LYS A 354 -34.14 10.34 33.97
C LYS A 354 -32.90 9.57 34.43
N LYS A 355 -32.85 8.28 34.08
CA LYS A 355 -31.70 7.42 34.30
C LYS A 355 -30.53 8.06 33.53
N GLU A 356 -29.61 8.70 34.24
CA GLU A 356 -28.34 9.15 33.67
C GLU A 356 -27.70 7.94 33.01
N LYS A 357 -27.70 7.96 31.68
CA LYS A 357 -26.99 6.99 30.88
C LYS A 357 -25.53 7.39 31.06
N ASP A 358 -24.78 6.54 31.76
CA ASP A 358 -23.36 6.68 31.99
C ASP A 358 -22.67 6.69 30.61
N ASP A 359 -22.45 7.88 30.05
CA ASP A 359 -21.74 8.14 28.79
C ASP A 359 -20.23 7.95 29.01
N SER A 360 -19.84 6.77 29.49
CA SER A 360 -18.46 6.33 29.39
C SER A 360 -18.20 6.09 27.91
N MET A 361 -17.72 7.13 27.22
CA MET A 361 -17.28 7.00 25.83
C MET A 361 -16.30 5.83 25.72
N PRO A 362 -16.41 4.99 24.66
CA PRO A 362 -15.41 3.97 24.39
C PRO A 362 -14.04 4.63 24.31
N ALA A 363 -13.03 4.02 24.92
CA ALA A 363 -11.67 4.55 24.95
C ALA A 363 -11.23 4.90 23.52
N ALA A 364 -10.86 6.16 23.30
CA ALA A 364 -10.40 6.64 22.00
C ALA A 364 -9.30 5.71 21.46
N ALA A 365 -9.44 5.29 20.20
CA ALA A 365 -8.51 4.38 19.55
C ALA A 365 -7.07 4.89 19.67
N SER A 366 -6.14 4.01 20.08
CA SER A 366 -4.73 4.35 20.21
C SER A 366 -4.13 4.74 18.84
N PRO A 367 -3.63 5.98 18.66
CA PRO A 367 -2.96 6.44 17.43
C PRO A 367 -1.88 5.48 16.93
N SER A 368 -1.14 4.91 17.88
CA SER A 368 -0.02 4.00 17.66
C SER A 368 -0.45 2.67 17.06
N LEU A 369 -1.63 2.17 17.43
CA LEU A 369 -2.18 0.96 16.83
C LEU A 369 -2.56 1.21 15.38
N LEU A 370 -3.24 2.32 15.09
CA LEU A 370 -3.61 2.67 13.72
C LEU A 370 -2.36 2.78 12.84
N VAL A 371 -1.30 3.44 13.32
CA VAL A 371 0.00 3.50 12.63
C VAL A 371 0.56 2.10 12.37
N ALA A 372 0.56 1.23 13.38
CA ALA A 372 1.04 -0.15 13.23
C ALA A 372 0.21 -0.95 12.19
N LEU A 373 -1.12 -0.79 12.20
CA LEU A 373 -2.03 -1.39 11.23
C LEU A 373 -1.80 -0.85 9.82
N SER A 374 -1.57 0.46 9.67
CA SER A 374 -1.22 1.11 8.40
C SER A 374 0.07 0.53 7.83
N ILE A 375 1.11 0.43 8.66
CA ILE A 375 2.41 -0.17 8.33
C ILE A 375 2.24 -1.62 7.90
N SER A 376 1.33 -2.36 8.55
CA SER A 376 1.01 -3.75 8.24
C SER A 376 0.36 -3.89 6.86
N LEU A 377 -0.61 -3.03 6.56
CA LEU A 377 -1.35 -3.06 5.30
C LEU A 377 -0.46 -2.66 4.12
N GLU A 378 0.33 -1.60 4.28
CA GLU A 378 1.31 -1.18 3.27
C GLU A 378 2.39 -2.25 3.03
N TRP A 379 2.78 -2.97 4.10
CA TRP A 379 3.67 -4.12 4.00
C TRP A 379 3.05 -5.26 3.18
N ILE A 380 1.80 -5.61 3.46
CA ILE A 380 1.07 -6.66 2.74
C ILE A 380 1.02 -6.31 1.25
N GLN A 381 0.59 -5.10 0.91
CA GLN A 381 0.46 -4.64 -0.48
C GLN A 381 1.76 -4.83 -1.25
N ARG A 382 2.88 -4.39 -0.67
CA ARG A 382 4.21 -4.52 -1.30
C ARG A 382 4.70 -5.96 -1.44
N VAL A 383 4.41 -6.82 -0.45
CA VAL A 383 4.85 -8.21 -0.47
C VAL A 383 4.04 -9.03 -1.47
N ASP A 384 2.74 -8.79 -1.62
CA ASP A 384 1.88 -9.50 -2.57
C ASP A 384 2.23 -9.13 -4.03
N GLU A 385 2.52 -7.85 -4.33
CA GLU A 385 3.00 -7.41 -5.64
C GLU A 385 4.31 -8.11 -6.06
N ARG A 386 5.29 -8.21 -5.14
CA ARG A 386 6.59 -8.85 -5.43
C ARG A 386 6.54 -10.37 -5.48
N ARG A 387 5.77 -11.01 -4.58
CA ARG A 387 5.69 -12.48 -4.53
C ARG A 387 4.96 -13.07 -5.73
N THR A 388 4.03 -12.32 -6.30
CA THR A 388 3.31 -12.79 -7.47
C THR A 388 4.10 -12.57 -8.75
N GLY A 389 4.94 -11.53 -8.88
CA GLY A 389 5.72 -11.29 -10.09
C GLY A 389 4.88 -11.28 -11.39
N GLY A 390 3.55 -11.10 -11.26
CA GLY A 390 2.57 -11.39 -12.31
C GLY A 390 2.30 -12.86 -12.61
N ASP A 391 3.12 -13.82 -12.16
CA ASP A 391 2.96 -15.26 -12.38
C ASP A 391 2.26 -15.95 -11.19
N GLN A 392 0.95 -16.11 -11.31
CA GLN A 392 0.06 -16.69 -10.29
C GLN A 392 0.36 -18.16 -9.90
N ARG A 393 1.35 -18.79 -10.55
CA ARG A 393 1.66 -20.22 -10.42
C ARG A 393 2.43 -20.61 -9.16
N TYR A 394 2.97 -19.66 -8.39
CA TYR A 394 3.87 -19.95 -7.25
C TYR A 394 3.29 -19.73 -5.85
N ALA A 395 1.96 -19.70 -5.67
CA ALA A 395 1.33 -19.47 -4.37
C ALA A 395 0.71 -20.72 -3.68
N PRO A 396 1.41 -21.86 -3.42
CA PRO A 396 0.80 -22.93 -2.65
C PRO A 396 1.03 -22.74 -1.14
N THR A 397 -0.07 -22.74 -0.38
CA THR A 397 -0.15 -22.89 1.10
C THR A 397 0.38 -21.78 2.02
N LYS A 398 1.59 -21.22 1.82
CA LYS A 398 2.11 -20.14 2.70
C LYS A 398 1.34 -18.82 2.53
N VAL A 399 0.86 -18.56 1.31
CA VAL A 399 0.01 -17.39 1.00
C VAL A 399 -1.37 -17.51 1.65
N ILE A 400 -1.92 -18.73 1.78
CA ILE A 400 -3.25 -18.94 2.39
C ILE A 400 -3.24 -18.68 3.90
N LYS A 401 -2.20 -19.16 4.63
CA LYS A 401 -2.02 -18.81 6.05
C LYS A 401 -1.67 -17.32 6.25
N GLY A 402 -1.03 -16.69 5.27
CA GLY A 402 -0.83 -15.24 5.23
C GLY A 402 -2.14 -14.48 5.02
N LYS A 403 -3.04 -14.98 4.15
CA LYS A 403 -4.33 -14.37 3.83
C LYS A 403 -5.33 -14.38 5.00
N MET A 404 -5.42 -15.47 5.77
CA MET A 404 -6.28 -15.45 6.98
C MET A 404 -5.80 -14.43 8.02
N LYS A 405 -4.49 -14.17 8.08
CA LYS A 405 -3.92 -13.13 8.95
C LYS A 405 -4.12 -11.73 8.37
N LEU A 406 -4.13 -11.59 7.04
CA LEU A 406 -4.47 -10.35 6.35
C LEU A 406 -5.91 -9.94 6.64
N GLU A 407 -6.87 -10.86 6.50
CA GLU A 407 -8.28 -10.60 6.82
C GLU A 407 -8.43 -10.14 8.28
N GLN A 408 -7.69 -10.74 9.22
CA GLN A 408 -7.70 -10.30 10.61
C GLN A 408 -7.15 -8.88 10.79
N ILE A 409 -6.02 -8.54 10.15
CA ILE A 409 -5.43 -7.18 10.19
C ILE A 409 -6.39 -6.17 9.55
N VAL A 410 -6.96 -6.49 8.39
CA VAL A 410 -7.94 -5.66 7.69
C VAL A 410 -9.17 -5.43 8.58
N ASN A 411 -9.75 -6.49 9.15
CA ASN A 411 -10.93 -6.38 10.02
C ASN A 411 -10.64 -5.53 11.27
N MET A 412 -9.50 -5.74 11.93
CA MET A 412 -9.09 -4.91 13.06
C MET A 412 -8.91 -3.44 12.65
N THR A 413 -8.34 -3.21 11.46
CA THR A 413 -8.17 -1.86 10.92
C THR A 413 -9.50 -1.19 10.65
N LEU A 414 -10.43 -1.89 10.00
CA LEU A 414 -11.76 -1.39 9.72
C LEU A 414 -12.52 -1.07 11.02
N GLN A 415 -12.42 -1.94 12.02
CA GLN A 415 -13.00 -1.71 13.34
C GLN A 415 -12.46 -0.41 13.95
N ARG A 416 -11.13 -0.21 13.96
CA ARG A 416 -10.53 1.02 14.51
C ARG A 416 -10.87 2.27 13.70
N LEU A 417 -10.92 2.17 12.37
CA LEU A 417 -11.35 3.28 11.52
C LEU A 417 -12.81 3.69 11.80
N ASN A 418 -13.67 2.73 12.17
CA ASN A 418 -15.06 2.99 12.55
C ASN A 418 -15.23 3.61 13.94
N GLU A 419 -14.27 3.38 14.84
CA GLU A 419 -14.24 3.98 16.17
C GLU A 419 -13.81 5.46 16.14
N MET A 420 -13.23 5.92 15.03
CA MET A 420 -12.86 7.32 14.84
C MET A 420 -14.06 8.16 14.38
N GLU A 421 -14.47 9.11 15.23
CA GLU A 421 -15.61 9.99 14.95
C GLU A 421 -15.41 10.81 13.65
N GLY A 422 -16.41 10.79 12.78
CA GLY A 422 -16.43 11.55 11.52
C GLY A 422 -15.54 10.98 10.40
N MET A 423 -14.80 9.89 10.60
CA MET A 423 -13.90 9.35 9.57
C MET A 423 -14.63 8.76 8.36
N THR A 424 -15.84 8.24 8.54
CA THR A 424 -16.62 7.69 7.43
C THR A 424 -17.01 8.78 6.41
N GLU A 425 -17.40 9.97 6.90
CA GLU A 425 -17.71 11.15 6.09
C GLU A 425 -16.44 11.74 5.44
N ARG A 426 -15.33 11.78 6.18
CA ARG A 426 -14.05 12.33 5.68
C ARG A 426 -13.37 11.44 4.63
N VAL A 427 -13.57 10.12 4.68
CA VAL A 427 -13.07 9.20 3.64
C VAL A 427 -13.79 9.39 2.30
N GLU A 428 -15.02 9.93 2.27
CA GLU A 428 -15.65 10.34 1.00
C GLU A 428 -14.83 11.42 0.27
N CYS A 429 -14.13 12.28 1.02
CA CYS A 429 -13.19 13.25 0.45
C CYS A 429 -11.92 12.60 -0.17
N LEU A 430 -11.62 11.31 0.12
CA LEU A 430 -10.52 10.56 -0.53
C LEU A 430 -10.85 10.06 -1.93
N LEU A 431 -12.04 10.35 -2.43
CA LEU A 431 -12.29 10.32 -3.87
C LEU A 431 -11.52 11.43 -4.60
N ASP A 432 -11.01 12.43 -3.88
CA ASP A 432 -10.06 13.39 -4.40
C ASP A 432 -8.64 12.79 -4.44
N ALA A 433 -8.14 12.55 -5.65
CA ALA A 433 -6.78 12.09 -5.89
C ALA A 433 -5.71 13.04 -5.33
N ASP A 434 -5.99 14.34 -5.20
CA ASP A 434 -5.07 15.29 -4.58
C ASP A 434 -4.99 15.11 -3.07
N LEU A 435 -6.10 14.81 -2.41
CA LEU A 435 -6.13 14.55 -0.98
C LEU A 435 -5.37 13.26 -0.66
N ALA A 436 -5.63 12.18 -1.39
CA ALA A 436 -4.90 10.91 -1.23
C ALA A 436 -3.38 11.08 -1.48
N ARG A 437 -2.99 11.86 -2.48
CA ARG A 437 -1.58 12.21 -2.72
C ARG A 437 -0.98 13.00 -1.56
N LYS A 438 -1.69 13.99 -1.02
CA LYS A 438 -1.27 14.72 0.19
C LYS A 438 -1.09 13.77 1.38
N SER A 439 -2.05 12.88 1.62
CA SER A 439 -1.97 11.89 2.72
C SER A 439 -0.74 11.01 2.58
N LEU A 440 -0.48 10.51 1.36
CA LEU A 440 0.66 9.65 1.07
C LEU A 440 1.99 10.38 1.29
N VAL A 441 2.08 11.64 0.86
CA VAL A 441 3.29 12.44 1.01
C VAL A 441 3.52 12.78 2.48
N GLU A 442 2.50 13.25 3.19
CA GLU A 442 2.58 13.46 4.63
C GLU A 442 3.01 12.18 5.32
N TRP A 443 2.34 11.05 5.04
CA TRP A 443 2.75 9.75 5.55
C TRP A 443 4.23 9.52 5.29
N ARG A 444 4.72 9.51 4.05
CA ARG A 444 6.12 9.19 3.69
C ARG A 444 7.17 10.17 4.22
N VAL A 445 6.83 11.46 4.40
CA VAL A 445 7.77 12.56 4.62
C VAL A 445 7.74 13.10 6.06
N VAL A 446 6.66 12.88 6.83
CA VAL A 446 6.46 13.50 8.15
C VAL A 446 7.69 13.37 9.04
N GLU A 447 8.29 14.53 9.32
CA GLU A 447 9.44 14.69 10.19
C GLU A 447 9.06 15.27 11.56
N ARG A 448 7.86 15.85 11.71
CA ARG A 448 7.23 16.29 12.98
C ARG A 448 5.92 17.00 12.68
N MET A 449 4.86 16.58 13.36
CA MET A 449 3.70 17.40 13.69
C MET A 449 3.92 17.85 15.13
N GLU A 450 4.70 18.91 15.35
CA GLU A 450 4.82 19.49 16.69
C GLU A 450 3.66 20.47 16.89
N GLY A 451 2.71 20.08 17.74
CA GLY A 451 1.52 20.83 18.10
C GLY A 451 0.29 19.91 18.22
N GLU A 452 -0.60 20.17 19.19
CA GLU A 452 -1.81 19.36 19.44
C GLU A 452 -2.69 19.22 18.18
N GLU A 453 -2.82 20.28 17.38
CA GLU A 453 -3.55 20.24 16.08
C GLU A 453 -2.84 19.41 15.00
N GLY A 454 -1.53 19.21 15.13
CA GLY A 454 -0.74 18.42 14.20
C GLY A 454 -0.91 16.93 14.41
N ASP A 455 -0.96 16.47 15.66
CA ASP A 455 -1.10 15.04 15.96
C ASP A 455 -2.48 14.52 15.50
N GLU A 456 -3.57 15.28 15.67
CA GLU A 456 -4.89 14.90 15.14
C GLU A 456 -4.91 14.78 13.61
N ARG A 457 -4.32 15.76 12.90
CA ARG A 457 -4.20 15.69 11.44
C ARG A 457 -3.29 14.54 11.00
N ALA A 458 -2.29 14.17 11.78
CA ALA A 458 -1.38 13.08 11.43
C ALA A 458 -2.16 11.77 11.41
N ILE A 459 -2.90 11.51 12.49
CA ILE A 459 -3.73 10.33 12.65
C ILE A 459 -4.80 10.30 11.57
N GLU A 460 -5.39 11.44 11.25
CA GLU A 460 -6.33 11.58 10.14
C GLU A 460 -5.65 11.16 8.82
N TRP A 461 -4.49 11.72 8.46
CA TRP A 461 -3.79 11.33 7.23
C TRP A 461 -3.40 9.85 7.19
N ILE A 462 -3.00 9.30 8.33
CA ILE A 462 -2.67 7.89 8.50
C ILE A 462 -3.91 7.03 8.24
N ALA A 463 -5.03 7.37 8.86
CA ALA A 463 -6.29 6.67 8.67
C ALA A 463 -6.80 6.79 7.24
N LEU A 464 -6.64 7.96 6.61
CA LEU A 464 -7.01 8.20 5.23
C LEU A 464 -6.18 7.34 4.26
N TRP A 465 -4.86 7.31 4.47
CA TRP A 465 -3.96 6.42 3.71
C TRP A 465 -4.30 4.95 3.93
N THR A 466 -4.58 4.57 5.17
CA THR A 466 -4.99 3.22 5.54
C THR A 466 -6.27 2.80 4.83
N ALA A 467 -7.29 3.67 4.84
CA ALA A 467 -8.54 3.45 4.11
C ALA A 467 -8.28 3.30 2.60
N SER A 468 -7.35 4.07 2.03
CA SER A 468 -6.94 3.94 0.63
C SER A 468 -6.31 2.56 0.33
N ILE A 469 -5.39 2.09 1.17
CA ILE A 469 -4.76 0.76 0.99
C ILE A 469 -5.80 -0.35 1.08
N VAL A 470 -6.67 -0.33 2.09
CA VAL A 470 -7.74 -1.33 2.25
C VAL A 470 -8.71 -1.30 1.07
N ARG A 471 -8.99 -0.11 0.52
CA ARG A 471 -9.79 0.05 -0.69
C ARG A 471 -9.12 -0.57 -1.93
N GLU A 472 -7.82 -0.36 -2.12
CA GLU A 472 -7.06 -0.90 -3.26
C GLU A 472 -6.90 -2.43 -3.19
N GLU A 473 -6.52 -2.97 -2.04
CA GLU A 473 -6.23 -4.40 -1.84
C GLU A 473 -7.47 -5.29 -2.03
N GLU A 474 -8.61 -4.88 -1.48
CA GLU A 474 -9.80 -5.72 -1.53
C GLU A 474 -10.88 -5.21 -2.49
N GLY A 475 -10.84 -3.95 -2.92
CA GLY A 475 -12.02 -3.26 -3.44
C GLY A 475 -13.18 -3.19 -2.43
N SER A 476 -13.06 -3.75 -1.22
CA SER A 476 -14.15 -4.36 -0.46
C SER A 476 -14.67 -3.57 0.72
N ILE A 477 -14.38 -2.27 0.77
CA ILE A 477 -15.11 -1.41 1.71
C ILE A 477 -16.46 -1.07 1.06
N GLN A 478 -17.57 -1.48 1.69
CA GLN A 478 -18.85 -0.83 1.45
C GLN A 478 -19.01 0.23 2.52
N GLN A 479 -19.09 1.48 2.12
CA GLN A 479 -19.54 2.53 3.02
C GLN A 479 -21.01 2.23 3.35
N SER A 480 -21.26 2.02 4.64
CA SER A 480 -22.59 2.02 5.24
C SER A 480 -22.77 3.35 5.96
N PRO A 481 -24.01 3.84 6.13
CA PRO A 481 -24.30 4.93 7.08
C PRO A 481 -23.79 4.68 8.51
N SER A 482 -23.45 3.43 8.83
CA SER A 482 -22.93 2.97 10.12
C SER A 482 -21.40 2.75 10.16
N GLY A 483 -20.65 3.13 9.12
CA GLY A 483 -19.19 2.93 9.04
C GLY A 483 -18.70 2.08 7.85
N PHE A 484 -17.41 1.77 7.84
CA PHE A 484 -16.76 0.85 6.92
C PHE A 484 -17.14 -0.60 7.26
N VAL A 485 -17.84 -1.26 6.33
CA VAL A 485 -18.18 -2.69 6.47
C VAL A 485 -17.33 -3.50 5.49
N PRO A 486 -16.63 -4.56 5.94
CA PRO A 486 -15.98 -5.50 5.03
C PRO A 486 -17.07 -6.15 4.16
N ARG A 487 -16.96 -6.02 2.82
CA ARG A 487 -17.89 -6.66 1.87
C ARG A 487 -17.74 -8.16 1.96
N SER A 488 -18.66 -8.81 2.67
CA SER A 488 -18.54 -10.20 3.08
C SER A 488 -18.45 -11.24 1.95
N ASP A 489 -18.75 -10.95 0.67
CA ASP A 489 -18.90 -12.04 -0.32
C ASP A 489 -18.42 -11.75 -1.77
N HIS A 490 -17.58 -10.74 -2.00
CA HIS A 490 -17.27 -10.33 -3.38
C HIS A 490 -15.80 -10.20 -3.79
N SER A 491 -14.82 -10.54 -2.94
CA SER A 491 -13.40 -10.43 -3.35
C SER A 491 -13.04 -11.42 -4.47
N ILE A 492 -13.60 -12.64 -4.42
CA ILE A 492 -13.42 -13.67 -5.46
C ILE A 492 -14.16 -13.26 -6.75
N MET A 493 -15.42 -12.82 -6.66
CA MET A 493 -16.19 -12.40 -7.83
C MET A 493 -15.62 -11.14 -8.50
N ARG A 494 -14.98 -10.23 -7.75
CA ARG A 494 -14.34 -9.04 -8.31
C ARG A 494 -12.92 -9.28 -8.80
N LYS A 495 -12.13 -10.17 -8.19
CA LYS A 495 -10.90 -10.66 -8.85
C LYS A 495 -11.25 -11.39 -10.13
N MET A 496 -12.33 -12.17 -10.16
CA MET A 496 -12.86 -12.72 -11.42
C MET A 496 -13.34 -11.63 -12.37
N ALA A 497 -14.06 -10.60 -11.92
CA ALA A 497 -14.53 -9.51 -12.79
C ALA A 497 -13.39 -8.61 -13.30
N ALA A 498 -12.35 -8.36 -12.50
CA ALA A 498 -11.16 -7.62 -12.88
C ALA A 498 -10.26 -8.44 -13.82
N LEU A 499 -10.15 -9.75 -13.60
CA LEU A 499 -9.57 -10.68 -14.58
C LEU A 499 -10.42 -10.71 -15.86
N HIS A 500 -11.75 -10.66 -15.75
CA HIS A 500 -12.68 -10.59 -16.89
C HIS A 500 -12.59 -9.25 -17.62
N MET A 501 -12.37 -8.14 -16.91
CA MET A 501 -12.22 -6.80 -17.48
C MET A 501 -10.81 -6.57 -18.06
N ASN A 502 -9.77 -7.18 -17.48
CA ASN A 502 -8.43 -7.24 -18.08
C ASN A 502 -8.37 -8.18 -19.29
N ALA A 503 -9.11 -9.30 -19.26
CA ALA A 503 -9.32 -10.14 -20.44
C ALA A 503 -10.15 -9.42 -21.52
N GLN A 504 -11.13 -8.59 -21.13
CA GLN A 504 -11.94 -7.78 -22.05
C GLN A 504 -11.22 -6.53 -22.58
N SER A 505 -10.28 -5.94 -21.82
CA SER A 505 -9.49 -4.78 -22.26
C SER A 505 -8.43 -5.18 -23.29
N ASN A 506 -8.01 -6.44 -23.27
CA ASN A 506 -7.33 -7.10 -24.38
C ASN A 506 -8.34 -7.46 -25.49
N LYS A 507 -8.76 -6.46 -26.28
CA LYS A 507 -9.71 -6.55 -27.41
C LYS A 507 -9.37 -7.55 -28.54
N ASN A 508 -8.42 -8.47 -28.35
CA ASN A 508 -7.99 -9.46 -29.33
C ASN A 508 -8.11 -10.93 -28.85
N GLU A 509 -8.67 -11.22 -27.67
CA GLU A 509 -8.81 -12.62 -27.24
C GLU A 509 -9.90 -13.34 -28.03
N ARG A 510 -9.46 -14.14 -29.01
CA ARG A 510 -10.29 -15.06 -29.78
C ARG A 510 -10.79 -16.19 -28.87
N PRO A 511 -12.00 -16.71 -29.09
CA PRO A 511 -12.52 -17.85 -28.32
C PRO A 511 -11.58 -19.06 -28.42
N LEU A 512 -11.43 -19.79 -27.32
CA LEU A 512 -10.65 -21.03 -27.26
C LEU A 512 -11.51 -22.19 -27.80
N SER A 513 -10.98 -22.92 -28.78
CA SER A 513 -11.64 -24.09 -29.36
C SER A 513 -11.25 -25.34 -28.58
N VAL A 514 -12.23 -26.11 -28.13
CA VAL A 514 -12.05 -27.26 -27.26
C VAL A 514 -12.66 -28.51 -27.87
N VAL A 515 -11.84 -29.53 -28.18
CA VAL A 515 -12.31 -30.81 -28.71
C VAL A 515 -12.58 -31.79 -27.57
N LEU A 516 -13.79 -32.37 -27.55
CA LEU A 516 -14.28 -33.28 -26.52
C LEU A 516 -14.25 -34.74 -26.97
N GLN A 517 -13.86 -35.63 -26.07
CA GLN A 517 -13.92 -37.08 -26.25
C GLN A 517 -15.13 -37.68 -25.51
N ALA A 518 -15.63 -38.82 -25.97
CA ALA A 518 -16.77 -39.53 -25.41
C ALA A 518 -16.55 -39.91 -23.93
N ASN A 519 -15.37 -40.44 -23.60
CA ASN A 519 -15.00 -40.80 -22.23
C ASN A 519 -15.01 -39.59 -21.27
N VAL A 520 -14.55 -38.42 -21.74
CA VAL A 520 -14.52 -37.16 -20.98
C VAL A 520 -15.95 -36.67 -20.73
N LEU A 521 -16.79 -36.71 -21.77
CA LEU A 521 -18.20 -36.37 -21.68
C LEU A 521 -18.92 -37.27 -20.67
N GLU A 522 -18.74 -38.59 -20.73
CA GLU A 522 -19.38 -39.52 -19.79
C GLU A 522 -18.94 -39.28 -18.33
N ARG A 523 -17.64 -39.08 -18.07
CA ARG A 523 -17.15 -38.98 -16.69
C ARG A 523 -17.25 -37.58 -16.07
N ARG A 524 -17.30 -36.53 -16.89
CA ARG A 524 -17.12 -35.13 -16.44
C ARG A 524 -18.20 -34.17 -16.96
N LEU A 525 -19.33 -34.68 -17.44
CA LEU A 525 -20.44 -33.88 -17.96
C LEU A 525 -20.86 -32.73 -17.04
N GLY A 526 -20.97 -32.96 -15.72
CA GLY A 526 -21.36 -31.93 -14.76
C GLY A 526 -20.41 -30.73 -14.73
N LYS A 527 -19.09 -30.96 -14.88
CA LYS A 527 -18.10 -29.89 -14.99
C LYS A 527 -18.18 -29.20 -16.36
N ILE A 528 -18.32 -29.97 -17.43
CA ILE A 528 -18.42 -29.44 -18.81
C ILE A 528 -19.65 -28.52 -18.94
N ARG A 529 -20.80 -28.91 -18.39
CA ARG A 529 -22.01 -28.06 -18.35
C ARG A 529 -21.74 -26.71 -17.70
N SER A 530 -21.04 -26.67 -16.56
CA SER A 530 -20.69 -25.40 -15.89
C SER A 530 -19.73 -24.50 -16.68
N LEU A 531 -19.03 -25.06 -17.68
CA LEU A 531 -18.11 -24.34 -18.56
C LEU A 531 -18.74 -23.99 -19.91
N ALA A 532 -19.74 -24.73 -20.36
CA ALA A 532 -20.44 -24.51 -21.63
C ALA A 532 -21.08 -23.11 -21.70
N ASP A 533 -21.54 -22.58 -20.56
CA ASP A 533 -22.15 -21.25 -20.44
C ASP A 533 -21.14 -20.09 -20.59
N ARG A 534 -19.83 -20.36 -20.72
CA ARG A 534 -18.81 -19.32 -20.90
C ARG A 534 -18.70 -18.91 -22.38
N SER A 535 -18.78 -17.61 -22.65
CA SER A 535 -18.85 -17.05 -24.02
C SER A 535 -17.57 -17.16 -24.86
N HIS A 536 -16.46 -17.59 -24.25
CA HIS A 536 -15.15 -17.63 -24.87
C HIS A 536 -14.65 -19.06 -25.14
N LEU A 537 -15.53 -20.05 -25.03
CA LEU A 537 -15.25 -21.45 -25.38
C LEU A 537 -16.14 -21.89 -26.55
N ILE A 538 -15.54 -22.50 -27.55
CA ILE A 538 -16.25 -23.19 -28.63
C ILE A 538 -15.96 -24.68 -28.48
N TRP A 539 -17.00 -25.49 -28.33
CA TRP A 539 -16.86 -26.92 -28.08
C TRP A 539 -17.05 -27.70 -29.36
N TYR A 540 -16.14 -28.62 -29.65
CA TYR A 540 -16.19 -29.50 -30.81
C TYR A 540 -16.35 -30.95 -30.36
N VAL A 541 -17.34 -31.63 -30.92
CA VAL A 541 -17.53 -33.08 -30.73
C VAL A 541 -17.35 -33.78 -32.08
N PRO A 542 -16.30 -34.60 -32.26
CA PRO A 542 -16.12 -35.38 -33.48
C PRO A 542 -17.27 -36.37 -33.68
N ALA A 543 -17.71 -36.61 -34.93
CA ALA A 543 -18.72 -37.62 -35.25
C ALA A 543 -18.34 -39.01 -34.72
N SER A 544 -17.05 -39.37 -34.74
CA SER A 544 -16.58 -40.65 -34.21
C SER A 544 -16.84 -40.80 -32.70
N GLU A 545 -16.73 -39.70 -31.95
CA GLU A 545 -16.98 -39.69 -30.50
C GLU A 545 -18.48 -39.65 -30.21
N LEU A 546 -19.27 -38.99 -31.07
CA LEU A 546 -20.73 -39.04 -31.00
C LEU A 546 -21.26 -40.45 -31.27
N ALA A 547 -20.74 -41.15 -32.28
CA ALA A 547 -21.09 -42.53 -32.59
C ALA A 547 -20.75 -43.48 -31.42
N ARG A 548 -19.60 -43.28 -30.78
CA ARG A 548 -19.23 -44.03 -29.56
C ARG A 548 -20.21 -43.82 -28.42
N LEU A 549 -20.64 -42.58 -28.17
CA LEU A 549 -21.69 -42.31 -27.16
C LEU A 549 -23.02 -42.97 -27.54
N ASP A 550 -23.35 -43.02 -28.82
CA ASP A 550 -24.57 -43.65 -29.31
C ASP A 550 -24.57 -45.18 -29.14
N GLU A 551 -23.42 -45.82 -29.39
CA GLU A 551 -23.21 -47.25 -29.14
C GLU A 551 -23.31 -47.59 -27.64
N THR A 552 -22.80 -46.74 -26.75
CA THR A 552 -22.80 -46.99 -25.30
C THR A 552 -24.08 -46.56 -24.59
N LYS A 553 -25.00 -45.85 -25.25
CA LYS A 553 -26.20 -45.26 -24.61
C LYS A 553 -27.15 -46.26 -23.95
N SER A 554 -27.20 -47.49 -24.45
CA SER A 554 -28.04 -48.55 -23.88
C SER A 554 -27.51 -49.03 -22.52
N ALA A 555 -26.19 -49.02 -22.34
CA ALA A 555 -25.50 -49.51 -21.15
C ALA A 555 -25.11 -48.40 -20.16
N SER A 556 -24.90 -47.16 -20.64
CA SER A 556 -24.40 -46.04 -19.82
C SER A 556 -25.44 -44.92 -19.71
N LYS A 557 -25.93 -44.66 -18.49
CA LYS A 557 -26.76 -43.46 -18.22
C LYS A 557 -25.97 -42.17 -18.54
N ALA A 558 -24.68 -42.15 -18.23
CA ALA A 558 -23.81 -41.01 -18.50
C ALA A 558 -23.70 -40.70 -20.00
N ALA A 559 -23.63 -41.73 -20.86
CA ALA A 559 -23.64 -41.56 -22.30
C ALA A 559 -24.97 -40.95 -22.80
N ARG A 560 -26.11 -41.39 -22.27
CA ARG A 560 -27.42 -40.79 -22.57
C ARG A 560 -27.51 -39.34 -22.14
N ASP A 561 -27.01 -39.01 -20.95
CA ASP A 561 -27.02 -37.63 -20.44
C ASP A 561 -26.08 -36.73 -21.24
N ALA A 562 -24.96 -37.26 -21.75
CA ALA A 562 -24.04 -36.56 -22.63
C ALA A 562 -24.65 -36.31 -24.02
N LEU A 563 -25.32 -37.30 -24.61
CA LEU A 563 -26.05 -37.14 -25.89
C LEU A 563 -27.13 -36.05 -25.78
N ARG A 564 -27.96 -36.09 -24.73
CA ARG A 564 -28.97 -35.04 -24.48
C ARG A 564 -28.36 -33.65 -24.34
N PHE A 565 -27.22 -33.55 -23.66
CA PHE A 565 -26.49 -32.29 -23.52
C PHE A 565 -26.01 -31.77 -24.88
N ILE A 566 -25.41 -32.64 -25.71
CA ILE A 566 -24.97 -32.27 -27.06
C ILE A 566 -26.16 -31.82 -27.90
N GLU A 567 -27.27 -32.57 -27.91
CA GLU A 567 -28.50 -32.22 -28.64
C GLU A 567 -29.08 -30.87 -28.20
N THR A 568 -29.02 -30.56 -26.91
CA THR A 568 -29.53 -29.29 -26.37
C THR A 568 -28.64 -28.11 -26.77
N GLU A 569 -27.32 -28.29 -26.72
CA GLU A 569 -26.33 -27.22 -26.94
C GLU A 569 -25.81 -27.13 -28.39
N GLN A 570 -26.25 -28.00 -29.30
CA GLN A 570 -25.77 -28.04 -30.68
C GLN A 570 -26.07 -26.76 -31.47
N HIS A 571 -27.12 -26.03 -31.05
CA HIS A 571 -27.58 -24.81 -31.72
C HIS A 571 -26.96 -23.53 -31.13
N THR A 572 -26.22 -23.66 -30.04
CA THR A 572 -25.68 -22.52 -29.28
C THR A 572 -24.15 -22.52 -29.33
N ARG A 573 -23.50 -23.58 -28.82
CA ARG A 573 -22.07 -23.53 -28.43
C ARG A 573 -21.30 -24.83 -28.66
N VAL A 574 -22.01 -25.94 -28.84
CA VAL A 574 -21.41 -27.23 -29.17
C VAL A 574 -21.56 -27.45 -30.67
N ARG A 575 -20.45 -27.71 -31.37
CA ARG A 575 -20.44 -28.02 -32.80
C ARG A 575 -20.13 -29.50 -32.98
N VAL A 576 -21.12 -30.22 -33.50
CA VAL A 576 -20.92 -31.60 -33.96
C VAL A 576 -20.28 -31.55 -35.34
N LEU A 577 -19.16 -32.22 -35.51
CA LEU A 577 -18.48 -32.28 -36.80
C LEU A 577 -19.03 -33.46 -37.59
N PRO A 578 -19.56 -33.25 -38.81
CA PRO A 578 -20.30 -34.28 -39.56
C PRO A 578 -19.41 -35.42 -40.06
N THR A 579 -18.10 -35.22 -40.12
CA THR A 579 -17.10 -36.20 -40.53
C THR A 579 -15.84 -36.07 -39.66
N GLY A 580 -15.11 -37.17 -39.53
CA GLY A 580 -13.76 -37.16 -38.97
C GLY A 580 -13.61 -37.66 -37.54
N GLY A 581 -12.37 -38.04 -37.23
CA GLY A 581 -11.90 -38.32 -35.87
C GLY A 581 -11.35 -37.07 -35.17
N ILE A 582 -10.75 -37.27 -33.99
CA ILE A 582 -10.18 -36.19 -33.17
C ILE A 582 -9.17 -35.32 -33.94
N ALA A 583 -8.35 -35.91 -34.81
CA ALA A 583 -7.35 -35.19 -35.60
C ALA A 583 -7.98 -34.16 -36.56
N GLU A 584 -9.08 -34.51 -37.23
CA GLU A 584 -9.80 -33.61 -38.14
C GLU A 584 -10.52 -32.50 -37.35
N ALA A 585 -11.06 -32.83 -36.17
CA ALA A 585 -11.65 -31.86 -35.27
C ALA A 585 -10.64 -30.82 -34.77
N LEU A 586 -9.43 -31.26 -34.43
CA LEU A 586 -8.34 -30.39 -34.02
C LEU A 586 -7.81 -29.54 -35.17
N ALA A 587 -7.69 -30.10 -36.38
CA ALA A 587 -7.29 -29.36 -37.57
C ALA A 587 -8.30 -28.25 -37.89
N ARG A 588 -9.60 -28.54 -37.79
CA ARG A 588 -10.67 -27.57 -38.03
C ARG A 588 -10.71 -26.48 -36.96
N ALA A 589 -10.57 -26.86 -35.69
CA ALA A 589 -10.48 -25.93 -34.56
C ALA A 589 -9.27 -24.99 -34.70
N THR A 590 -8.13 -25.51 -35.16
CA THR A 590 -6.91 -24.72 -35.40
C THR A 590 -7.05 -23.83 -36.63
N ALA A 591 -7.70 -24.30 -37.70
CA ALA A 591 -7.90 -23.55 -38.95
C ALA A 591 -8.78 -22.30 -38.77
N GLU A 592 -9.65 -22.26 -37.76
CA GLU A 592 -10.39 -21.05 -37.37
C GLU A 592 -9.50 -19.98 -36.69
N ASN A 593 -8.18 -20.19 -36.67
CA ASN A 593 -7.16 -19.34 -36.02
C ASN A 593 -7.45 -19.05 -34.54
N ALA A 594 -8.12 -19.99 -33.89
CA ALA A 594 -8.38 -20.00 -32.45
C ALA A 594 -7.30 -20.86 -31.76
N PRO A 595 -6.80 -20.45 -30.58
CA PRO A 595 -6.04 -21.36 -29.75
C PRO A 595 -6.88 -22.62 -29.49
N THR A 596 -6.29 -23.80 -29.66
CA THR A 596 -7.02 -25.08 -29.64
C THR A 596 -6.52 -25.96 -28.50
N ALA A 597 -7.47 -26.53 -27.75
CA ALA A 597 -7.19 -27.48 -26.69
C ALA A 597 -7.91 -28.81 -26.92
N LEU A 598 -7.21 -29.91 -26.67
CA LEU A 598 -7.82 -31.24 -26.59
C LEU A 598 -8.06 -31.56 -25.11
N LEU A 599 -9.32 -31.81 -24.73
CA LEU A 599 -9.63 -32.35 -23.41
C LEU A 599 -9.64 -33.87 -23.49
N SER A 600 -8.69 -34.49 -22.78
CA SER A 600 -8.54 -35.94 -22.70
C SER A 600 -8.42 -36.38 -21.24
N LEU A 601 -8.99 -37.55 -20.93
CA LEU A 601 -8.75 -38.23 -19.64
C LEU A 601 -7.45 -39.04 -19.64
N ASP A 602 -7.00 -39.46 -20.82
CA ASP A 602 -5.76 -40.22 -20.98
C ASP A 602 -4.64 -39.26 -21.38
N THR A 603 -3.46 -39.43 -20.82
CA THR A 603 -2.26 -38.75 -21.34
C THR A 603 -2.04 -39.20 -22.77
N VAL A 604 -2.21 -38.28 -23.73
CA VAL A 604 -1.91 -38.55 -25.14
C VAL A 604 -0.41 -38.87 -25.20
N LYS A 605 -0.09 -40.15 -25.40
CA LYS A 605 1.30 -40.66 -25.34
C LYS A 605 2.20 -40.04 -26.43
N ASP A 606 1.60 -39.57 -27.51
CA ASP A 606 2.30 -38.93 -28.65
C ASP A 606 1.85 -37.47 -28.82
N ALA A 607 2.19 -36.61 -27.87
CA ALA A 607 1.91 -35.17 -27.96
C ALA A 607 2.52 -34.52 -29.23
N GLU A 608 3.57 -35.12 -29.79
CA GLU A 608 4.23 -34.69 -31.02
C GLU A 608 3.39 -34.93 -32.30
N SER A 609 2.35 -35.76 -32.22
CA SER A 609 1.43 -36.03 -33.35
C SER A 609 0.29 -35.00 -33.47
N LEU A 610 0.15 -34.10 -32.49
CA LEU A 610 -0.90 -33.09 -32.47
C LEU A 610 -0.54 -31.91 -33.39
N PRO A 611 -1.53 -31.23 -34.00
CA PRO A 611 -1.27 -30.03 -34.79
C PRO A 611 -0.51 -28.96 -33.97
N PRO A 612 0.40 -28.19 -34.60
CA PRO A 612 1.14 -27.14 -33.91
C PRO A 612 0.18 -26.16 -33.22
N HIS A 613 0.55 -25.72 -32.00
CA HIS A 613 -0.26 -24.90 -31.09
C HIS A 613 -1.45 -25.58 -30.39
N THR A 614 -1.64 -26.89 -30.55
CA THR A 614 -2.63 -27.65 -29.78
C THR A 614 -2.10 -27.97 -28.38
N LYS A 615 -2.83 -27.58 -27.33
CA LYS A 615 -2.53 -28.01 -25.95
C LYS A 615 -3.41 -29.20 -25.57
N CYS A 616 -2.81 -30.33 -25.23
CA CYS A 616 -3.54 -31.41 -24.56
C CYS A 616 -3.70 -31.05 -23.08
N LEU A 617 -4.94 -30.83 -22.64
CA LEU A 617 -5.26 -30.46 -21.28
C LEU A 617 -5.94 -31.64 -20.60
N HIS A 618 -5.33 -32.10 -19.50
CA HIS A 618 -5.97 -33.09 -18.64
C HIS A 618 -7.19 -32.46 -17.98
N VAL A 619 -8.33 -33.15 -17.97
CA VAL A 619 -9.61 -32.53 -17.52
C VAL A 619 -9.54 -31.94 -16.11
N ASP A 620 -8.79 -32.59 -15.21
CA ASP A 620 -8.65 -32.12 -13.84
C ASP A 620 -7.68 -30.92 -13.71
N SER A 621 -6.69 -30.76 -14.61
CA SER A 621 -5.87 -29.55 -14.65
C SER A 621 -6.59 -28.41 -15.36
N PHE A 622 -7.40 -28.69 -16.40
CA PHE A 622 -8.19 -27.68 -17.09
C PHE A 622 -9.12 -26.92 -16.14
N THR A 623 -9.80 -27.65 -15.23
CA THR A 623 -10.71 -27.03 -14.26
C THR A 623 -10.02 -26.21 -13.17
N HIS A 624 -8.70 -26.37 -13.00
CA HIS A 624 -7.87 -25.61 -12.05
C HIS A 624 -6.99 -24.54 -12.71
N SER A 625 -6.72 -24.66 -14.01
CA SER A 625 -5.94 -23.67 -14.78
C SER A 625 -6.81 -22.66 -15.53
N TYR A 626 -8.11 -22.94 -15.68
CA TYR A 626 -9.09 -22.03 -16.27
C TYR A 626 -9.84 -21.18 -15.22
N LYS A 627 -9.93 -21.65 -13.98
CA LYS A 627 -10.29 -20.81 -12.82
C LYS A 627 -9.06 -20.03 -12.37
#